data_AF-A0A7X7DXV0-F1
#
_entry.id   AF-A0A7X7DXV0-F1
#
_cell.length_a   1.000
_cell.length_b   1.000
_cell.length_c   1.000
_cell.angle_alpha   90.00
_cell.angle_beta   90.00
_cell.angle_gamma   90.00
#
_symmetry.space_group_name_H-M   'P 1'
#
loop_
_entity.id
_entity.type
_entity.pdbx_description
1 polymer ?
#
loop_
_entity_poly.entity_id
_entity_poly.type
_entity_poly.pdbx_seq_one_letter_code
_entity_poly.pdbx_strand_id
1 'polypeptide(L)'
;MKIRSNKGPTDLFSLERKIYFVFFSNSAQINKSDILTIKRGEVITKEYTFDGNSEIEMQLLDATTKQKLDSAIIKQNKERDFGGLF
;
A
#
# COMPACT_ATOMS: atom_id res chain seq x y z
N MET A 1 37.25 8.17 -2.87
CA MET A 1 36.35 9.23 -2.34
C MET A 1 35.69 8.69 -1.07
N LYS A 2 35.98 9.27 0.11
CA LYS A 2 35.37 8.85 1.39
C LYS A 2 34.48 9.98 1.89
N ILE A 3 33.18 9.71 2.01
CA ILE A 3 32.24 10.62 2.66
C ILE A 3 32.12 10.19 4.12
N ARG A 4 32.46 11.08 5.06
CA ARG A 4 32.22 10.89 6.49
C ARG A 4 30.97 11.68 6.87
N SER A 5 29.95 11.01 7.40
CA SER A 5 28.79 11.66 8.02
C SER A 5 29.12 11.93 9.49
N ASN A 6 29.14 13.22 9.84
CA ASN A 6 29.38 13.68 11.21
C ASN A 6 28.06 13.57 11.98
N LYS A 7 28.06 12.91 13.15
CA LYS A 7 26.85 12.69 13.96
C LYS A 7 26.28 14.02 14.48
N GLY A 8 25.04 14.36 14.08
CA GLY A 8 24.19 15.48 14.52
C GLY A 8 22.80 15.37 13.83
N PRO A 9 21.71 15.90 14.42
CA PRO A 9 20.38 15.28 14.43
C PRO A 9 19.68 15.26 13.05
N THR A 10 18.86 14.23 12.81
CA THR A 10 18.00 14.03 11.61
C THR A 10 18.71 13.80 10.28
N ASP A 11 19.10 12.54 10.11
CA ASP A 11 18.95 11.70 8.91
C ASP A 11 18.89 12.41 7.54
N LEU A 12 20.05 12.89 7.05
CA LEU A 12 20.26 13.27 5.64
C LEU A 12 20.02 12.11 4.65
N PHE A 13 19.77 10.90 5.16
CA PHE A 13 19.51 9.68 4.39
C PHE A 13 18.14 9.07 4.71
N SER A 14 17.21 9.81 5.32
CA SER A 14 15.82 9.38 5.38
C SER A 14 15.28 9.44 3.96
N LEU A 15 15.42 8.35 3.22
CA LEU A 15 14.82 8.17 1.91
C LEU A 15 13.30 8.19 2.11
N GLU A 16 12.73 9.37 1.96
CA GLU A 16 11.30 9.59 1.94
C GLU A 16 10.79 9.37 0.51
N ARG A 17 9.66 8.67 0.37
CA ARG A 17 8.99 8.49 -0.92
C ARG A 17 7.53 8.86 -0.78
N LYS A 18 7.02 9.60 -1.76
CA LYS A 18 5.58 9.87 -1.87
C LYS A 18 4.94 8.75 -2.68
N ILE A 19 3.92 8.12 -2.12
CA ILE A 19 3.18 7.02 -2.74
C ILE A 19 1.68 7.27 -2.71
N TYR A 20 0.93 6.51 -3.49
CA TYR A 20 -0.52 6.37 -3.33
C TYR A 20 -0.96 4.99 -3.79
N PHE A 21 -2.10 4.54 -3.28
CA PHE A 21 -2.72 3.29 -3.67
C PHE A 21 -3.84 3.55 -4.68
N VAL A 22 -3.96 2.67 -5.67
CA VAL A 22 -5.10 2.61 -6.59
C VAL A 22 -5.70 1.22 -6.52
N PHE A 23 -7.02 1.15 -6.41
CA PHE A 23 -7.75 -0.08 -6.23
C PHE A 23 -8.62 -0.34 -7.44
N PHE A 24 -8.59 -1.57 -7.94
CA PHE A 24 -9.35 -2.04 -9.08
C PHE A 24 -10.21 -3.25 -8.71
N SER A 25 -11.36 -3.36 -9.35
CA SER A 25 -12.21 -4.55 -9.37
C SER A 25 -12.70 -4.75 -10.80
N ASN A 26 -12.57 -5.97 -11.34
CA ASN A 26 -12.92 -6.29 -12.73
C ASN A 26 -12.33 -5.30 -13.74
N SER A 27 -11.05 -4.94 -13.55
CA SER A 27 -10.31 -3.95 -14.36
C SER A 27 -10.83 -2.50 -14.31
N ALA A 28 -11.85 -2.20 -13.50
CA ALA A 28 -12.34 -0.84 -13.26
C ALA A 28 -11.74 -0.28 -11.97
N GLN A 29 -11.28 0.97 -12.00
CA GLN A 29 -10.80 1.65 -10.80
C GLN A 29 -11.97 1.93 -9.87
N ILE A 30 -11.92 1.41 -8.65
CA ILE A 30 -12.98 1.57 -7.64
C ILE A 30 -12.61 2.57 -6.55
N ASN A 31 -11.31 2.78 -6.30
CA ASN A 31 -10.85 3.69 -5.26
C ASN A 31 -9.42 4.18 -5.56
N LYS A 32 -9.04 5.30 -4.98
CA LYS A 32 -7.69 5.85 -4.95
C LYS A 32 -7.46 6.54 -3.61
N SER A 33 -6.34 6.24 -2.96
CA SER A 33 -5.98 6.89 -1.70
C SER A 33 -5.42 8.29 -1.91
N ASP A 34 -5.33 9.04 -0.80
CA ASP A 34 -4.45 10.21 -0.73
C ASP A 34 -2.98 9.82 -0.95
N ILE A 35 -2.16 10.85 -1.25
CA ILE A 35 -0.71 10.70 -1.30
C ILE A 35 -0.15 10.64 0.12
N LEU A 36 0.68 9.63 0.37
CA LEU A 36 1.33 9.37 1.65
C LEU A 36 2.84 9.55 1.48
N THR A 37 3.50 10.15 2.46
CA THR A 37 4.97 10.13 2.53
C THR A 37 5.38 8.96 3.41
N ILE A 38 6.24 8.10 2.90
CA ILE A 38 6.78 6.95 3.63
C ILE A 38 8.28 7.08 3.79
N LYS A 39 8.80 6.63 4.93
CA LYS A 39 10.23 6.54 5.22
C LYS A 39 10.73 5.13 5.01
N ARG A 40 12.01 4.99 4.69
CA ARG A 40 12.66 3.67 4.62
C ARG A 40 12.48 2.91 5.95
N GLY A 41 11.95 1.69 5.87
CA GLY A 41 11.71 0.84 7.03
C GLY A 41 10.42 1.15 7.80
N GLU A 42 9.66 2.16 7.37
CA GLU A 42 8.33 2.43 7.92
C GLU A 42 7.33 1.35 7.47
N VAL A 43 6.48 0.94 8.40
CA VAL A 43 5.34 0.06 8.13
C VAL A 43 4.07 0.89 8.26
N ILE A 44 3.25 0.89 7.21
CA ILE A 44 1.97 1.59 7.19
C ILE A 44 0.86 0.56 7.05
N THR A 45 -0.15 0.66 7.91
CA THR A 45 -1.37 -0.11 7.81
C THR A 45 -2.47 0.78 7.24
N LYS A 46 -3.18 0.28 6.23
CA LYS A 46 -4.36 0.95 5.66
C LYS A 46 -5.54 0.00 5.70
N GLU A 47 -6.64 0.51 6.22
CA GLU A 47 -7.92 -0.18 6.20
C GLU A 47 -8.66 0.15 4.90
N TYR A 48 -9.36 -0.84 4.38
CA TYR A 48 -10.22 -0.71 3.21
C TYR A 48 -11.39 -1.67 3.35
N THR A 49 -12.50 -1.31 2.70
CA THR A 49 -13.70 -2.13 2.61
C THR A 49 -13.77 -2.76 1.22
N PHE A 50 -14.41 -3.93 1.14
CA PHE A 50 -14.61 -4.58 -0.15
C PHE A 50 -15.71 -3.92 -0.98
N ASP A 51 -16.63 -3.18 -0.35
CA ASP A 51 -17.74 -2.46 -0.98
C ASP A 51 -18.52 -3.31 -2.00
N GLY A 52 -18.74 -4.59 -1.67
CA GLY A 52 -19.45 -5.56 -2.51
C GLY A 52 -18.57 -6.30 -3.53
N ASN A 53 -17.29 -5.94 -3.69
CA ASN A 53 -16.35 -6.64 -4.55
C ASN A 53 -15.81 -7.91 -3.88
N SER A 54 -15.79 -9.04 -4.58
CA SER A 54 -15.21 -10.29 -4.06
C SER A 54 -13.69 -10.33 -4.15
N GLU A 55 -13.11 -9.50 -5.02
CA GLU A 55 -11.68 -9.39 -5.27
C GLU A 55 -11.33 -7.94 -5.55
N ILE A 56 -10.20 -7.49 -5.01
CA ILE A 56 -9.64 -6.16 -5.25
C ILE A 56 -8.18 -6.33 -5.63
N GLU A 57 -7.79 -5.77 -6.76
CA GLU A 57 -6.39 -5.54 -7.10
C GLU A 57 -5.98 -4.18 -6.52
N MET A 58 -5.01 -4.18 -5.62
CA MET A 58 -4.38 -2.97 -5.11
C MET A 58 -3.04 -2.76 -5.79
N GLN A 59 -2.82 -1.58 -6.36
CA GLN A 59 -1.54 -1.16 -6.91
C GLN A 59 -0.95 -0.04 -6.07
N LEU A 60 0.34 -0.15 -5.75
CA LEU A 60 1.13 0.87 -5.09
C LEU A 60 1.92 1.65 -6.14
N LEU A 61 1.72 2.97 -6.22
CA LEU A 61 2.39 3.82 -7.20
C LEU A 61 3.24 4.89 -6.53
N ASP A 62 4.35 5.23 -7.18
CA ASP A 62 5.13 6.42 -6.86
C ASP A 62 4.36 7.68 -7.31
N ALA A 63 4.19 8.65 -6.41
CA ALA A 63 3.40 9.85 -6.65
C ALA A 63 3.99 10.78 -7.72
N THR A 64 5.30 10.78 -7.88
CA THR A 64 6.01 11.68 -8.79
C THR A 64 6.14 11.08 -10.17
N THR A 65 6.63 9.85 -10.24
CA THR A 65 6.93 9.16 -11.51
C THR A 65 5.73 8.41 -12.07
N LYS A 66 4.70 8.16 -11.25
CA LYS A 66 3.51 7.34 -11.58
C LYS A 66 3.87 5.88 -11.93
N GLN A 67 5.07 5.42 -11.59
CA GLN A 67 5.46 4.03 -11.79
C GLN A 67 4.79 3.14 -10.75
N LYS A 68 4.34 1.95 -11.19
CA LYS A 68 3.90 0.90 -10.27
C LYS A 68 5.10 0.34 -9.53
N LEU A 69 5.10 0.50 -8.22
CA LEU A 69 6.14 0.00 -7.33
C LEU A 69 5.85 -1.44 -6.88
N ASP A 70 4.56 -1.74 -6.63
CA ASP A 70 4.11 -3.06 -6.19
C ASP A 70 2.61 -3.26 -6.49
N SER A 71 2.12 -4.49 -6.33
CA SER A 71 0.70 -4.83 -6.40
C SER A 71 0.35 -6.07 -5.60
N ALA A 72 -0.87 -6.11 -5.07
CA ALA A 72 -1.43 -7.26 -4.38
C ALA A 72 -2.87 -7.54 -4.85
N ILE A 73 -3.23 -8.82 -4.88
CA ILE A 73 -4.62 -9.27 -5.09
C ILE A 73 -5.17 -9.67 -3.73
N ILE A 74 -6.28 -9.03 -3.35
CA ILE A 74 -6.96 -9.27 -2.09
C ILE A 74 -8.30 -9.93 -2.42
N LYS A 75 -8.55 -11.11 -1.87
CA LYS A 75 -9.80 -11.86 -2.06
C LYS A 75 -10.61 -11.86 -0.79
N GLN A 76 -11.89 -11.54 -0.90
CA GLN A 76 -12.83 -11.67 0.21
C GLN A 76 -13.08 -13.16 0.45
N ASN A 77 -12.63 -13.69 1.59
CA ASN A 77 -13.03 -15.03 1.99
C ASN A 77 -14.47 -14.98 2.52
N LYS A 78 -15.37 -15.73 1.88
CA LYS A 78 -16.76 -15.94 2.29
C LYS A 78 -16.97 -17.38 2.76
N GLU A 79 -16.03 -17.90 3.53
CA GLU A 79 -16.26 -19.15 4.26
C GLU A 79 -17.44 -18.93 5.20
N ARG A 80 -18.58 -19.47 4.76
CA ARG A 80 -19.79 -19.61 5.53
C ARG A 80 -19.42 -20.48 6.72
N ASP A 81 -19.62 -19.97 7.93
CA ASP A 81 -19.51 -20.75 9.15
C ASP A 81 -20.33 -22.03 8.94
N PHE A 82 -19.64 -23.16 8.73
CA PHE A 82 -20.29 -24.43 8.51
C PHE A 82 -20.89 -24.80 9.84
N GLY A 83 -22.20 -24.52 9.96
CA GLY A 83 -22.99 -24.56 11.17
C GLY A 83 -22.51 -25.57 12.19
N GLY A 84 -22.40 -25.10 13.43
CA GLY A 84 -21.96 -25.86 14.58
C GLY A 84 -22.45 -27.30 14.56
N LEU A 85 -21.51 -28.19 14.88
CA LEU A 85 -21.69 -29.62 15.10
C LEU A 85 -23.08 -29.90 15.69
N PHE A 86 -23.95 -30.53 14.90
CA PHE A 86 -25.15 -31.20 15.40
C PHE A 86 -24.75 -32.46 16.16
#